data_AF-A0A2G4T8D5-F1
#
_entry.id   AF-A0A2G4T8D5-F1
#
_cell.length_a   1.000
_cell.length_b   1.000
_cell.length_c   1.000
_cell.angle_alpha   90.00
_cell.angle_beta   90.00
_cell.angle_gamma   90.00
#
_symmetry.space_group_name_H-M   'P 1'
#
loop_
_entity.id
_entity.type
_entity.pdbx_description
1 polymer ?
#
loop_
_entity_poly.entity_id
_entity_poly.type
_entity_poly.pdbx_seq_one_letter_code
_entity_poly.pdbx_strand_id
1 'polypeptide(L)'
;MPLVIFGDGMKNKDHVKFKCLWHGVSGKLYKQLQRRERLGELILLDINEYNALKSNLKNLRCGSGEDECKIHQVLICERCNIFWNHDVMPAENMLTIAESIWNGNGRPNVFQRQSTASNVVAASHQSETTA
;
A
#
# COMPACT_ATOMS: atom_id res chain seq x y z
N MET A 1 4.28 -13.36 19.42
CA MET A 1 5.10 -12.40 18.63
C MET A 1 4.13 -11.50 17.87
N PRO A 2 4.08 -10.19 18.11
CA PRO A 2 3.22 -9.27 17.36
C PRO A 2 3.75 -9.04 15.93
N LEU A 3 2.83 -9.02 14.96
CA LEU A 3 3.11 -8.66 13.57
C LEU A 3 2.74 -7.18 13.35
N VAL A 4 3.68 -6.40 12.83
CA VAL A 4 3.45 -5.00 12.43
C VAL A 4 3.67 -4.91 10.93
N ILE A 5 2.64 -4.46 10.22
CA ILE A 5 2.69 -4.25 8.78
C ILE A 5 2.91 -2.76 8.53
N PHE A 6 3.95 -2.44 7.77
CA PHE A 6 4.29 -1.08 7.39
C PHE A 6 4.20 -0.94 5.87
N GLY A 7 3.40 0.02 5.43
CA GLY A 7 3.29 0.34 4.02
C GLY A 7 4.57 0.98 3.48
N ASP A 8 5.02 0.56 2.31
CA ASP A 8 6.24 1.08 1.68
C ASP A 8 6.10 2.49 1.10
N GLY A 9 4.86 3.02 1.06
CA GLY A 9 4.54 4.33 0.49
C GLY A 9 5.18 5.49 1.24
N MET A 10 5.56 5.28 2.51
CA MET A 10 6.22 6.28 3.37
C MET A 10 7.75 6.11 3.44
N LYS A 11 8.33 5.12 2.78
CA LYS A 11 9.80 4.94 2.77
C LYS A 11 10.48 6.10 2.05
N ASN A 12 11.58 6.58 2.62
CA ASN A 12 12.38 7.70 2.10
C ASN A 12 11.62 9.04 1.97
N LYS A 13 10.46 9.16 2.62
CA LYS A 13 9.62 10.37 2.61
C LYS A 13 9.69 11.15 3.92
N ASP A 14 10.86 11.20 4.55
CA ASP A 14 11.07 11.91 5.82
C ASP A 14 10.84 13.43 5.69
N HIS A 15 10.88 13.97 4.47
CA HIS A 15 10.54 15.36 4.17
C HIS A 15 9.04 15.65 4.15
N VAL A 16 8.17 14.63 4.20
CA VAL A 16 6.71 14.82 4.22
C VAL A 16 6.27 15.24 5.62
N LYS A 17 5.55 16.37 5.72
CA LYS A 17 4.93 16.83 6.96
C LYS A 17 3.60 16.10 7.16
N PHE A 18 3.42 15.51 8.33
CA PHE A 18 2.09 15.17 8.80
C PHE A 18 1.40 16.43 9.33
N LYS A 19 0.09 16.54 9.15
CA LYS A 19 -0.67 17.69 9.64
C LYS A 19 -0.48 17.82 11.16
N CYS A 20 -0.09 19.00 11.63
CA CYS A 20 0.21 19.29 13.04
C CYS A 20 1.41 18.54 13.64
N LEU A 21 2.28 17.93 12.82
CA LEU A 21 3.44 17.15 13.27
C LEU A 21 4.73 17.59 12.55
N TRP A 22 5.87 17.24 13.16
CA TRP A 22 7.20 17.52 12.61
C TRP A 22 7.52 16.63 11.39
N HIS A 23 8.50 17.04 10.59
CA HIS A 23 9.05 16.21 9.52
C HIS A 23 9.68 14.93 10.11
N GLY A 24 9.66 13.85 9.33
CA GLY A 24 10.38 12.62 9.66
C GLY A 24 9.77 11.77 10.78
N VAL A 25 8.54 12.06 11.21
CA VAL A 25 7.86 11.27 12.25
C VAL A 25 7.68 9.81 11.83
N SER A 26 7.34 9.56 10.57
CA SER A 26 7.25 8.20 10.01
C SER A 26 8.59 7.49 10.03
N GLY A 27 9.68 8.14 9.61
CA GLY A 27 11.02 7.57 9.65
C GLY A 27 11.49 7.27 11.07
N LYS A 28 11.17 8.14 12.04
CA LYS A 28 11.47 7.89 13.46
C LYS A 28 10.68 6.68 13.98
N LEU A 29 9.38 6.59 13.68
CA LEU A 29 8.54 5.45 14.04
C LEU A 29 9.09 4.15 13.43
N TYR A 30 9.39 4.15 12.14
CA TYR A 30 9.92 2.99 11.43
C TYR A 30 11.25 2.51 12.03
N LYS A 31 12.19 3.42 12.32
CA LYS A 31 13.45 3.08 13.00
C LYS A 31 13.24 2.46 14.39
N GLN A 32 12.21 2.88 15.13
CA GLN A 32 11.87 2.26 16.41
C GLN A 32 11.33 0.84 16.20
N LEU A 33 10.44 0.64 15.22
CA LEU A 33 9.93 -0.69 14.89
C LEU A 33 11.05 -1.64 14.48
N GLN A 34 11.99 -1.19 13.64
CA GLN A 34 13.17 -1.99 13.26
C GLN A 34 14.07 -2.37 14.44
N ARG A 35 14.23 -1.49 15.44
CA ARG A 35 14.98 -1.82 16.65
C ARG A 35 14.30 -2.92 17.45
N ARG A 36 12.98 -2.82 17.61
CA ARG A 36 12.17 -3.81 18.33
C ARG A 36 12.13 -5.15 17.61
N GLU A 37 12.11 -5.14 16.28
CA GLU A 37 12.26 -6.35 15.46
C GLU A 37 13.60 -7.05 15.72
N ARG A 38 14.72 -6.31 15.72
CA ARG A 38 16.05 -6.86 16.01
C ARG A 38 16.18 -7.45 17.40
N LEU A 39 15.39 -6.95 18.36
CA LEU A 39 15.30 -7.48 19.71
C LEU A 39 14.38 -8.72 19.80
N GLY A 40 13.74 -9.12 18.70
CA GLY A 40 12.77 -10.21 18.67
C GLY A 40 11.47 -9.88 19.40
N GLU A 41 11.13 -8.59 19.55
CA GLU A 41 9.88 -8.18 20.21
C GLU A 41 8.69 -8.16 19.25
N LEU A 42 8.94 -8.03 17.95
CA LEU A 42 7.92 -7.97 16.90
C LEU A 42 8.49 -8.48 15.57
N ILE A 43 7.60 -8.78 14.64
CA ILE A 43 7.94 -9.00 13.23
C ILE A 43 7.50 -7.76 12.46
N LEU A 44 8.42 -7.12 11.74
CA LEU A 44 8.11 -5.96 10.91
C LEU A 44 8.05 -6.39 9.45
N LEU A 45 6.88 -6.25 8.84
CA LEU A 45 6.68 -6.60 7.44
C LEU A 45 6.43 -5.35 6.60
N ASP A 46 7.29 -5.14 5.62
CA ASP A 46 7.07 -4.11 4.61
C ASP A 46 6.16 -4.62 3.50
N ILE A 47 5.08 -3.90 3.21
CA ILE A 47 4.14 -4.25 2.14
C ILE A 47 4.00 -3.11 1.14
N ASN A 48 4.06 -3.47 -0.14
CA ASN A 48 3.70 -2.56 -1.20
C ASN A 48 2.20 -2.25 -1.16
N GLU A 49 1.86 -0.97 -0.97
CA GLU A 49 0.48 -0.50 -0.80
C GLU A 49 -0.34 -0.46 -2.10
N TYR A 50 0.22 -0.88 -3.23
CA TYR A 50 -0.44 -0.80 -4.52
C TYR A 50 -1.83 -1.48 -4.52
N ASN A 51 -2.84 -0.73 -4.96
CA ASN A 51 -4.26 -1.11 -4.96
C ASN A 51 -4.83 -1.53 -3.58
N ALA A 52 -4.15 -1.20 -2.47
CA ALA A 52 -4.72 -1.38 -1.13
C ALA A 52 -5.96 -0.49 -0.92
N LEU A 53 -6.13 0.58 -1.72
CA LEU A 53 -7.37 1.34 -1.80
C LEU A 53 -8.10 1.05 -3.12
N LYS A 54 -9.40 0.76 -3.05
CA LYS A 54 -10.24 0.56 -4.26
C LYS A 54 -10.39 1.87 -5.03
N SER A 55 -10.15 1.84 -6.34
CA SER A 55 -10.18 3.01 -7.22
C SER A 55 -11.56 3.66 -7.42
N ASN A 56 -12.64 2.95 -7.11
CA ASN A 56 -14.02 3.42 -7.33
C ASN A 56 -14.64 4.14 -6.12
N LEU A 57 -13.81 4.57 -5.17
CA LEU A 57 -14.26 5.21 -3.93
C LEU A 57 -14.00 6.71 -3.97
N LYS A 58 -14.98 7.49 -3.49
CA LYS A 58 -14.85 8.94 -3.36
C LYS A 58 -14.96 9.33 -1.89
N ASN A 59 -14.39 10.47 -1.53
CA ASN A 59 -14.57 10.99 -0.18
C ASN A 59 -16.02 11.41 0.00
N LEU A 60 -16.57 11.13 1.18
CA LEU A 60 -17.89 11.59 1.55
C LEU A 60 -17.90 13.12 1.56
N ARG A 61 -18.96 13.69 0.99
CA ARG A 61 -19.26 15.12 1.05
C ARG A 61 -20.50 15.32 1.91
N CYS A 62 -20.48 16.34 2.75
CA CYS A 62 -21.58 16.69 3.63
C CYS A 62 -21.90 18.17 3.45
N GLY A 63 -23.18 18.53 3.43
CA GLY A 63 -23.64 19.90 3.16
C GLY A 63 -24.15 20.10 1.73
N SER A 64 -24.46 21.34 1.38
CA SER A 64 -24.98 21.74 0.07
C SER A 64 -24.45 23.14 -0.29
N GLY A 65 -24.24 23.39 -1.58
CA GLY A 65 -23.78 24.70 -2.06
C GLY A 65 -22.40 25.07 -1.53
N GLU A 66 -22.29 26.27 -0.96
CA GLU A 66 -21.02 26.81 -0.43
C GLU A 66 -20.58 26.15 0.88
N ASP A 67 -21.49 25.47 1.59
CA ASP A 67 -21.20 24.77 2.85
C ASP A 67 -20.76 23.31 2.65
N GLU A 68 -20.54 22.88 1.40
CA GLU A 68 -20.10 21.52 1.12
C GLU A 68 -18.69 21.25 1.68
N CYS A 69 -18.61 20.36 2.67
CA CYS A 69 -17.36 19.94 3.28
C CYS A 69 -17.01 18.50 2.92
N LYS A 70 -15.71 18.26 2.71
CA LYS A 70 -15.16 16.94 2.39
C LYS A 70 -14.72 16.24 3.67
N ILE A 71 -15.29 15.07 3.93
CA ILE A 71 -14.90 14.21 5.06
C ILE A 71 -13.81 13.25 4.57
N HIS A 72 -12.56 13.55 4.90
CA HIS A 72 -11.39 12.78 4.45
C HIS A 72 -11.28 11.36 5.02
N GLN A 73 -11.91 11.12 6.17
CA GLN A 73 -11.85 9.83 6.86
C GLN A 73 -12.86 8.81 6.31
N VAL A 74 -13.86 9.25 5.55
CA VAL A 74 -14.96 8.40 5.07
C VAL A 74 -14.99 8.39 3.56
N LEU A 75 -14.95 7.20 3.01
CA LEU A 75 -15.11 6.92 1.59
C LEU A 75 -16.48 6.33 1.32
N ILE A 76 -17.07 6.69 0.18
CA ILE A 76 -18.35 6.16 -0.29
C ILE A 76 -18.16 5.49 -1.66
N CYS A 77 -18.82 4.33 -1.80
CA CYS A 77 -19.00 3.63 -3.05
C CYS A 77 -20.31 4.12 -3.70
N GLU A 78 -20.26 4.93 -4.75
CA GLU A 78 -21.47 5.48 -5.39
C GLU A 78 -22.40 4.40 -5.98
N ARG A 79 -21.86 3.23 -6.35
CA ARG A 79 -22.66 2.13 -6.90
C ARG A 79 -23.44 1.36 -5.84
N CYS A 80 -22.81 1.15 -4.68
CA CYS A 80 -23.30 0.26 -3.64
C CYS A 80 -23.78 1.00 -2.39
N ASN A 81 -23.55 2.32 -2.32
CA ASN A 81 -23.88 3.20 -1.21
C ASN A 81 -23.33 2.74 0.16
N ILE A 82 -22.21 1.99 0.14
CA ILE A 82 -21.50 1.53 1.33
C ILE A 82 -20.43 2.54 1.70
N PHE A 83 -20.37 2.88 2.98
CA PHE A 83 -19.37 3.74 3.57
C PHE A 83 -18.20 2.93 4.12
N TRP A 84 -17.01 3.46 3.96
CA TRP A 84 -15.77 2.85 4.39
C TRP A 84 -14.89 3.87 5.10
N ASN A 85 -14.12 3.41 6.07
CA ASN A 85 -13.07 4.24 6.63
C ASN A 85 -11.84 4.23 5.69
N HIS A 86 -11.33 5.42 5.39
CA HIS A 86 -10.21 5.64 4.46
C HIS A 86 -8.93 4.92 4.90
N ASP A 87 -8.71 4.76 6.20
CA ASP A 87 -7.48 4.22 6.76
C ASP A 87 -7.61 2.74 7.14
N VAL A 88 -8.79 2.32 7.61
CA VAL A 88 -9.05 0.91 8.00
C VAL A 88 -8.99 -0.02 6.78
N MET A 89 -9.59 0.37 5.66
CA MET A 89 -9.66 -0.51 4.49
C MET A 89 -8.27 -0.82 3.89
N PRO A 90 -7.39 0.17 3.63
CA PRO A 90 -6.02 -0.15 3.23
C PRO A 90 -5.28 -1.01 4.25
N ALA A 91 -5.48 -0.79 5.55
CA ALA A 91 -4.86 -1.60 6.59
C ALA A 91 -5.31 -3.07 6.54
N GLU A 92 -6.61 -3.34 6.39
CA GLU A 92 -7.16 -4.69 6.23
C GLU A 92 -6.68 -5.36 4.94
N ASN A 93 -6.59 -4.61 3.84
CA ASN A 93 -6.08 -5.13 2.58
C ASN A 93 -4.58 -5.46 2.68
N MET A 94 -3.79 -4.63 3.36
CA MET A 94 -2.39 -4.93 3.64
C MET A 94 -2.23 -6.18 4.50
N LEU A 95 -3.08 -6.38 5.52
CA LEU A 95 -3.11 -7.62 6.30
C LEU A 95 -3.45 -8.83 5.44
N THR A 96 -4.47 -8.72 4.58
CA THR A 96 -4.85 -9.78 3.65
C THR A 96 -3.69 -10.16 2.71
N ILE A 97 -2.95 -9.17 2.20
CA ILE A 97 -1.76 -9.40 1.38
C ILE A 97 -0.69 -10.13 2.20
N ALA A 98 -0.45 -9.70 3.43
CA ALA A 98 0.54 -10.30 4.33
C ALA A 98 0.25 -11.79 4.56
N GLU A 99 -0.98 -12.11 4.93
CA GLU A 99 -1.43 -13.47 5.22
C GLU A 99 -1.35 -14.36 3.98
N SER A 100 -1.75 -13.85 2.81
CA SER A 100 -1.66 -14.59 1.56
C SER A 100 -0.21 -14.95 1.20
N ILE A 101 0.71 -13.99 1.36
CA ILE A 101 2.15 -14.23 1.13
C ILE A 101 2.70 -15.23 2.15
N TRP A 102 2.36 -15.05 3.43
CA TRP A 102 2.80 -15.92 4.52
C TRP A 102 2.37 -17.38 4.30
N ASN A 103 1.16 -17.59 3.77
CA ASN A 103 0.61 -18.91 3.47
C ASN A 103 1.12 -19.51 2.15
N GLY A 104 2.05 -18.86 1.45
CA GLY A 104 2.61 -19.36 0.19
C GLY A 104 1.74 -19.13 -1.04
N ASN A 105 0.60 -18.45 -0.91
CA ASN A 105 -0.31 -18.16 -2.03
C ASN A 105 0.17 -16.96 -2.89
N GLY A 106 1.23 -16.28 -2.47
CA GLY A 106 1.72 -15.07 -3.10
C GLY A 106 0.78 -13.88 -2.91
N ARG A 107 0.95 -12.83 -3.72
CA ARG A 107 0.14 -11.61 -3.64
C ARG A 107 -1.18 -11.80 -4.42
N PRO A 108 -2.36 -11.53 -3.83
CA PRO A 108 -3.62 -11.69 -4.55
C PRO A 108 -3.71 -10.83 -5.80
N ASN A 109 -4.29 -11.35 -6.88
CA ASN A 109 -4.35 -10.69 -8.20
C ASN A 109 -4.95 -9.27 -8.16
N VAL A 110 -5.96 -9.05 -7.32
CA VAL A 110 -6.58 -7.71 -7.13
C VAL A 110 -5.57 -6.65 -6.68
N PHE A 111 -4.52 -7.06 -5.97
CA PHE A 111 -3.47 -6.20 -5.45
C PHE A 111 -2.19 -6.22 -6.29
N GLN A 112 -2.12 -7.02 -7.36
CA GLN A 112 -0.95 -7.05 -8.24
C GLN A 112 -0.96 -5.87 -9.21
N ARG A 113 0.23 -5.36 -9.55
CA ARG A 113 0.36 -4.49 -10.73
C ARG A 113 0.17 -5.35 -11.96
N GLN A 114 -0.68 -4.91 -12.88
CA GLN A 114 -0.67 -5.49 -14.22
C GLN A 114 0.69 -5.16 -14.84
N SER A 115 1.51 -6.17 -15.04
CA SER A 115 2.67 -6.03 -15.91
C SER A 115 2.14 -5.82 -17.32
N THR A 116 2.26 -4.60 -17.85
CA THR A 116 2.30 -4.44 -19.30
C THR A 116 3.47 -5.30 -19.76
N ALA A 117 3.20 -6.38 -20.47
CA ALA A 117 4.23 -7.19 -21.09
C ALA A 117 5.04 -6.26 -22.01
N SER A 118 6.21 -5.82 -21.53
CA SER A 118 7.21 -5.25 -22.40
C SER A 118 7.69 -6.39 -23.27
N ASN A 119 7.26 -6.38 -24.53
CA ASN A 119 7.71 -7.32 -25.56
C ASN A 119 9.20 -7.12 -25.78
N VAL A 120 10.04 -7.65 -24.88
CA VAL A 120 11.46 -7.82 -25.16
C VAL A 120 11.56 -9.08 -26.00
N VAL A 121 11.46 -8.89 -27.31
CA VAL A 121 11.80 -9.90 -28.30
C VAL A 121 13.27 -10.26 -28.05
N ALA A 122 13.51 -11.43 -27.46
CA ALA A 122 14.85 -12.00 -27.36
C ALA A 122 15.27 -12.39 -28.79
N ALA A 123 16.03 -11.53 -29.44
CA ALA A 123 16.75 -11.87 -30.66
C ALA A 123 17.74 -12.98 -30.31
N SER A 124 17.40 -14.20 -30.70
CA SER A 124 18.29 -15.35 -30.59
C SER A 124 19.37 -15.20 -31.65
N HIS A 125 20.60 -14.90 -31.24
CA HIS A 125 21.76 -14.96 -32.12
C HIS A 125 22.00 -16.42 -32.52
N GLN A 126 21.69 -16.78 -33.77
CA GLN A 126 22.26 -17.98 -34.37
C GLN A 126 23.70 -17.66 -34.77
N SER A 127 24.64 -18.36 -34.15
CA SER A 127 26.04 -18.38 -34.56
C SER A 127 26.17 -19.38 -35.70
N GLU A 128 26.28 -18.87 -36.93
CA GLU A 128 26.66 -19.68 -38.08
C GLU A 128 28.18 -19.89 -38.03
N THR A 129 28.59 -21.11 -37.68
CA THR A 129 29.96 -21.59 -37.85
C THR A 129 30.01 -22.29 -39.19
N THR A 130 30.68 -21.70 -40.18
CA THR A 130 31.09 -22.41 -41.40
C THR A 130 32.61 -22.59 -41.38
N ALA A 131 32.98 -23.82 -41.69
CA ALA A 131 34.32 -24.41 -41.71
C ALA A 131 35.32 -23.70 -42.63
#